data_AF-A0A968WG13-F1
#
_entry.id   AF-A0A968WG13-F1
#
_cell.length_a   1.000
_cell.length_b   1.000
_cell.length_c   1.000
_cell.angle_alpha   90.00
_cell.angle_beta   90.00
_cell.angle_gamma   90.00
#
_symmetry.space_group_name_H-M   'P 1'
#
loop_
_entity.id
_entity.type
_entity.pdbx_description
1 polymer ?
#
loop_
_entity_poly.entity_id
_entity_poly.type
_entity_poly.pdbx_seq_one_letter_code
_entity_poly.pdbx_strand_id
1 'polypeptide(L)' 'NQDVDYGNGAGYINPDDIESMTVLKGPNATALYGARGQNGVIIIKTKTGKIQEAWVYPSIQL' A
#
# COMPACT_ATOMS: atom_id res chain seq x y z
N ASN A 1 -16.41 -13.37 -28.90
CA ASN A 1 -15.74 -12.36 -28.06
C ASN A 1 -15.99 -12.76 -26.61
N GLN A 2 -15.07 -13.49 -26.00
CA GLN A 2 -15.12 -13.78 -24.56
C GLN A 2 -13.82 -13.26 -23.99
N ASP A 3 -13.87 -12.02 -23.49
CA ASP A 3 -12.81 -11.40 -22.72
C ASP A 3 -12.75 -12.13 -21.37
N VAL A 4 -12.03 -13.25 -21.34
CA VAL A 4 -11.68 -13.93 -20.11
C VAL A 4 -10.68 -13.02 -19.40
N ASP A 5 -11.18 -12.13 -18.55
CA ASP A 5 -10.37 -11.38 -17.60
C ASP A 5 -9.81 -12.40 -16.62
N TYR A 6 -8.52 -12.69 -16.73
CA TYR A 6 -7.79 -13.69 -15.92
C TYR A 6 -7.71 -13.33 -14.43
N GLY A 7 -8.49 -12.36 -13.97
CA GLY A 7 -8.41 -11.80 -12.64
C GLY A 7 -7.12 -11.02 -12.52
N ASN A 8 -7.19 -9.71 -12.68
CA ASN A 8 -6.07 -8.87 -12.30
C ASN A 8 -5.79 -9.06 -10.80
N GLY A 9 -4.57 -9.46 -10.45
CA GLY A 9 -4.13 -9.55 -9.05
C GLY A 9 -4.28 -8.25 -8.26
N ALA A 10 -4.35 -7.11 -8.96
CA ALA A 10 -4.65 -5.81 -8.35
C ALA A 10 -6.11 -5.66 -7.88
N GLY A 11 -7.03 -6.48 -8.37
CA GLY A 11 -8.44 -6.47 -7.96
C GLY A 11 -8.70 -7.08 -6.58
N TYR A 12 -7.73 -7.80 -6.00
CA TYR A 12 -7.82 -8.35 -4.65
C TYR A 12 -7.60 -7.30 -3.55
N ILE A 13 -7.18 -6.08 -3.91
CA ILE A 13 -6.93 -4.99 -2.96
C ILE A 13 -8.22 -4.18 -2.84
N ASN A 14 -8.78 -4.12 -1.63
CA ASN A 14 -9.91 -3.25 -1.32
C ASN A 14 -9.48 -1.77 -1.39
N PRO A 15 -10.10 -0.92 -2.23
CA PRO A 15 -9.73 0.49 -2.32
C PRO A 15 -9.93 1.25 -1.00
N ASP A 16 -10.87 0.83 -0.15
CA ASP A 16 -11.13 1.48 1.14
C ASP A 16 -9.97 1.29 2.13
N ASP A 17 -9.14 0.27 1.94
CA ASP A 17 -7.99 0.00 2.80
C ASP A 17 -6.71 0.69 2.30
N ILE A 18 -6.76 1.41 1.17
CA ILE A 18 -5.61 2.14 0.64
C ILE A 18 -5.45 3.48 1.39
N GLU A 19 -4.27 3.69 1.97
CA GLU A 19 -3.85 4.98 2.55
C GLU A 19 -3.29 5.89 1.46
N SER A 20 -2.39 5.37 0.62
CA SER A 20 -1.79 6.14 -0.47
C SER A 20 -1.31 5.27 -1.61
N MET A 21 -1.27 5.85 -2.81
CA MET A 21 -0.76 5.22 -4.02
C MET A 21 0.29 6.14 -4.66
N THR A 22 1.48 5.61 -4.89
CA THR A 22 2.60 6.32 -5.52
C THR A 22 3.05 5.59 -6.76
N VAL A 23 3.14 6.30 -7.88
CA VAL A 23 3.59 5.73 -9.15
C VAL A 23 5.02 6.19 -9.43
N LEU A 24 5.95 5.25 -9.41
CA LEU A 24 7.34 5.48 -9.82
C LEU A 24 7.50 5.20 -11.31
N LYS A 25 8.04 6.19 -12.03
CA LYS A 25 8.22 6.14 -13.49
C LYS A 25 9.70 6.28 -13.85
N GLY A 26 10.10 5.63 -14.94
CA GLY A 26 11.44 5.79 -15.51
C GLY A 26 12.56 5.26 -14.60
N PRO A 27 13.75 5.90 -14.62
CA PRO A 27 14.95 5.36 -13.97
C PRO A 27 14.82 5.11 -12.47
N ASN A 28 14.01 5.91 -11.77
CA ASN A 28 13.80 5.79 -10.33
C ASN A 28 13.08 4.49 -9.94
N ALA A 29 12.22 3.96 -10.81
CA ALA A 29 11.53 2.70 -10.57
C ALA A 29 12.50 1.50 -10.68
N THR A 30 13.36 1.51 -11.70
CA THR A 30 14.38 0.47 -11.90
C THR A 30 15.51 0.51 -10.88
N ALA A 31 15.85 1.70 -10.35
CA ALA A 31 16.90 1.85 -9.36
C ALA A 31 16.57 1.12 -8.04
N LEU A 32 15.30 1.15 -7.63
CA LEU A 32 14.84 0.53 -6.38
C LEU A 32 14.34 -0.91 -6.57
N TYR A 33 13.74 -1.24 -7.71
CA TYR A 33 13.05 -2.52 -7.93
C TYR A 33 13.63 -3.36 -9.07
N GLY A 34 14.77 -2.94 -9.64
CA GLY A 34 15.51 -3.66 -10.68
C GLY A 34 14.74 -3.81 -11.99
N ALA A 35 15.02 -4.89 -12.72
CA ALA A 35 14.43 -5.15 -14.05
C ALA A 35 12.89 -5.20 -14.05
N ARG A 36 12.27 -5.56 -12.92
CA ARG A 36 10.79 -5.61 -12.80
C ARG A 36 10.16 -4.21 -12.77
N GLY A 37 10.92 -3.19 -12.41
CA GLY A 37 10.50 -1.79 -12.45
C GLY A 37 10.67 -1.13 -13.81
N GLN A 38 11.11 -1.85 -14.85
CA GLN A 38 11.30 -1.29 -16.21
C GLN A 38 10.01 -0.71 -16.79
N ASN A 39 8.87 -1.34 -16.49
CA ASN A 39 7.56 -0.87 -16.92
C ASN A 39 6.91 0.11 -15.91
N GLY A 40 7.66 0.52 -14.88
CA GLY A 40 7.17 1.33 -13.76
C GLY A 40 6.77 0.48 -12.55
N VAL A 41 6.65 1.13 -11.39
CA VAL A 41 6.25 0.49 -10.12
C VAL A 41 5.12 1.30 -9.49
N ILE A 42 4.08 0.60 -9.03
CA ILE A 42 3.00 1.18 -8.25
C ILE A 42 3.18 0.73 -6.81
N ILE A 43 3.45 1.68 -5.92
CA ILE A 43 3.55 1.45 -4.48
C ILE A 43 2.18 1.74 -3.88
N ILE A 44 1.58 0.75 -3.24
CA ILE A 44 0.33 0.87 -2.51
C ILE A 44 0.66 0.76 -1.02
N LYS A 45 0.31 1.79 -0.27
CA LYS A 45 0.37 1.77 1.19
C LYS A 45 -1.04 1.56 1.73
N THR A 46 -1.23 0.53 2.55
CA THR A 46 -2.52 0.24 3.19
C THR A 46 -2.62 0.93 4.53
N LYS A 47 -3.86 1.25 4.94
CA LYS A 47 -4.17 1.79 6.26
C LYS A 47 -3.73 0.80 7.33
N THR A 48 -3.03 1.26 8.35
CA THR A 48 -2.68 0.47 9.53
C THR A 48 -3.54 0.89 10.72
N GLY A 49 -3.77 -0.03 11.65
CA GLY A 49 -4.49 0.27 12.89
C GLY A 49 -3.77 1.36 13.67
N LYS A 50 -4.45 2.48 13.91
CA LYS A 50 -3.92 3.53 14.80
C LYS A 50 -4.08 3.03 16.23
N ILE A 51 -2.98 2.91 16.95
CA ILE A 51 -3.03 2.75 18.40
C ILE A 51 -3.62 4.06 18.92
N GLN A 52 -4.90 4.01 19.29
CA GLN A 52 -5.50 5.08 20.08
C GLN A 52 -4.79 5.00 21.41
N GLU A 53 -4.02 6.03 21.79
CA GLU A 53 -3.32 6.08 23.07
C GLU A 53 -4.32 5.64 24.14
N ALA A 54 -4.15 4.41 24.64
CA ALA A 54 -4.99 3.89 25.69
C ALA A 54 -4.88 4.89 26.82
N TRP A 55 -6.01 5.35 27.34
CA TRP A 55 -6.06 6.21 28.52
C TRP A 55 -5.05 5.69 29.53
N VAL A 56 -3.88 6.32 29.58
CA VAL A 56 -2.87 6.03 30.56
C VAL A 56 -3.49 6.60 31.82
N TYR A 57 -4.22 5.78 32.56
CA TYR A 57 -4.70 6.15 33.87
C TYR A 57 -3.46 6.63 34.62
N PRO A 58 -3.35 7.94 34.95
CA PRO A 58 -2.22 8.38 35.72
C PRO A 58 -2.32 7.63 37.04
N SER A 59 -1.38 6.72 37.27
CA SER A 59 -1.24 6.04 38.55
C SER A 59 -1.17 7.13 39.60
N ILE A 60 -2.20 7.21 40.44
CA ILE A 60 -2.26 8.12 41.59
C ILE A 60 -0.92 8.02 42.31
N GLN A 61 -0.18 9.13 42.35
CA GLN A 61 0.98 9.23 43.22
C GLN A 61 0.43 9.49 44.62
N LEU A 62 0.52 8.47 45.48
CA LEU A 62 0.33 8.57 46.92
C LEU A 62 1.50 9.33 47.55
#